data_AF-A0A1B9DTH6-F1
#
_entry.id   AF-A0A1B9DTH6-F1
#
_cell.length_a   1.000
_cell.length_b   1.000
_cell.length_c   1.000
_cell.angle_alpha   90.00
_cell.angle_beta   90.00
_cell.angle_gamma   90.00
#
_symmetry.space_group_name_H-M   'P 1'
#
loop_
_entity.id
_entity.type
_entity.pdbx_description
1 polymer ?
#
loop_
_entity_poly.entity_id
_entity_poly.type
_entity_poly.pdbx_seq_one_letter_code
_entity_poly.pdbx_strand_id
1 'polypeptide(L)'
;MLVDVANGSNDFKLFFKDATTSHYDAYKYLYNGNLEKTKVDLLTSLVNDLNNTKYELKKIFDSDISEIEIWKKIKDDPFYAGEFIKESTDTRWLKWKDREFFKVVTKKGNYFEIAMLNKVKTKTGPEYEKLLKEIPDIGERKLISQMQFCLPGFKIPCKKKGEYFIADQVWIKYDNRGRIQDMVVVDAKLSEGTALTSGQTAAKNQSGKGSLAYKPIDSKIKDETSNLDLPDEINQGILIEIKSFYKLFGDGNSNFVGLKKL
;
A
#
# COMPACT_ATOMS: atom_id res chain seq x y z
N MET A 1 32.49 -25.56 -0.73
CA MET A 1 31.14 -24.94 -0.64
C MET A 1 30.02 -25.95 -0.40
N LEU A 2 30.00 -27.12 -1.06
CA LEU A 2 28.96 -28.14 -0.86
C LEU A 2 29.03 -28.91 0.47
N VAL A 3 30.20 -28.93 1.13
CA VAL A 3 30.45 -29.76 2.33
C VAL A 3 29.77 -29.21 3.60
N ASP A 4 29.66 -27.88 3.74
CA ASP A 4 29.05 -27.26 4.93
C ASP A 4 27.51 -27.32 4.94
N VAL A 5 26.87 -27.45 3.77
CA VAL A 5 25.40 -27.57 3.67
C VAL A 5 24.91 -28.93 4.19
N ALA A 6 25.74 -29.97 4.05
CA ALA A 6 25.40 -31.34 4.48
C ALA A 6 25.27 -31.49 6.01
N ASN A 7 25.88 -30.59 6.78
CA ASN A 7 25.88 -30.59 8.25
C ASN A 7 24.91 -29.56 8.87
N GLY A 8 24.11 -28.85 8.06
CA GLY A 8 23.12 -27.87 8.53
C GLY A 8 21.85 -28.49 9.12
N SER A 9 21.02 -27.67 9.78
CA SER A 9 19.71 -28.06 10.29
C SER A 9 18.79 -28.58 9.16
N ASN A 10 17.72 -29.30 9.52
CA ASN A 10 16.80 -29.88 8.54
C ASN A 10 16.18 -28.80 7.61
N ASP A 11 15.94 -27.60 8.16
CA ASP A 11 15.43 -26.44 7.42
C ASP A 11 16.41 -25.93 6.36
N PHE A 12 17.71 -26.00 6.63
CA PHE A 12 18.74 -25.65 5.64
C PHE A 12 18.76 -26.63 4.47
N LYS A 13 18.67 -27.94 4.77
CA LYS A 13 18.63 -28.97 3.74
C LYS A 13 17.39 -28.82 2.85
N LEU A 14 16.25 -28.49 3.45
CA LEU A 14 15.01 -28.18 2.73
C LEU A 14 15.16 -26.92 1.86
N PHE A 15 15.76 -25.85 2.39
CA PHE A 15 15.98 -24.60 1.64
C PHE A 15 16.82 -24.79 0.37
N PHE A 16 17.82 -25.68 0.40
CA PHE A 16 18.69 -25.93 -0.75
C PHE A 16 18.24 -27.07 -1.67
N LYS A 17 17.12 -27.74 -1.37
CA LYS A 17 16.63 -28.89 -2.15
C LYS A 17 16.35 -28.54 -3.61
N ASP A 18 15.88 -27.31 -3.88
CA ASP A 18 15.59 -26.76 -5.21
C ASP A 18 16.35 -25.44 -5.45
N ALA A 19 17.58 -25.32 -4.94
CA ALA A 19 18.33 -24.07 -4.94
C ALA A 19 18.68 -23.55 -6.35
N THR A 20 18.46 -22.26 -6.56
CA THR A 20 18.92 -21.51 -7.74
C THR A 20 20.28 -20.87 -7.51
N THR A 21 20.91 -20.34 -8.56
CA THR A 21 22.16 -19.55 -8.46
C THR A 21 22.08 -18.46 -7.39
N SER A 22 20.94 -17.77 -7.29
CA SER A 22 20.73 -16.72 -6.28
C SER A 22 20.73 -17.24 -4.85
N HIS A 23 20.34 -18.50 -4.61
CA HIS A 23 20.41 -19.13 -3.29
C HIS A 23 21.86 -19.36 -2.87
N TYR A 24 22.70 -19.82 -3.80
CA TYR A 24 24.13 -20.00 -3.57
C TYR A 24 24.86 -18.66 -3.43
N ASP A 25 24.51 -17.66 -4.25
CA ASP A 25 25.05 -16.30 -4.12
C ASP A 25 24.68 -15.68 -2.76
N ALA A 26 23.42 -15.76 -2.35
CA ALA A 26 22.97 -15.27 -1.04
C ALA A 26 23.74 -15.94 0.11
N TYR A 27 23.90 -17.26 0.05
CA TYR A 27 24.66 -18.00 1.05
C TYR A 27 26.13 -17.58 1.08
N LYS A 28 26.77 -17.47 -0.09
CA LYS A 28 28.16 -17.00 -0.21
C LYS A 28 28.31 -15.62 0.42
N TYR A 29 27.40 -14.69 0.11
CA TYR A 29 27.47 -13.34 0.63
C TYR A 29 27.32 -13.30 2.16
N LEU A 30 26.30 -13.95 2.71
CA LEU A 30 26.09 -13.99 4.16
C LEU A 30 27.25 -14.69 4.89
N TYR A 31 27.72 -15.81 4.35
CA TYR A 31 28.83 -16.58 4.92
C TYR A 31 30.12 -15.76 4.96
N ASN A 32 30.48 -15.12 3.85
CA ASN A 32 31.73 -14.38 3.73
C ASN A 32 31.67 -13.03 4.46
N GLY A 33 30.48 -12.44 4.57
CA GLY A 33 30.24 -11.23 5.36
C GLY A 33 30.06 -11.46 6.85
N ASN A 34 30.31 -12.69 7.35
CA ASN A 34 30.12 -13.07 8.76
C ASN A 34 28.70 -12.78 9.32
N LEU A 35 27.69 -12.68 8.46
CA LEU A 35 26.30 -12.51 8.87
C LEU A 35 25.65 -13.88 9.05
N GLU A 36 25.11 -14.12 10.25
CA GLU A 36 24.59 -15.41 10.75
C GLU A 36 24.14 -16.42 9.68
N LYS A 37 24.93 -17.51 9.59
CA LYS A 37 24.87 -18.56 8.57
C LYS A 37 23.64 -19.47 8.64
N THR A 38 22.75 -19.28 9.63
CA THR A 38 21.72 -20.26 10.01
C THR A 38 20.29 -19.71 10.12
N LYS A 39 20.02 -18.48 9.69
CA LYS A 39 18.64 -17.95 9.62
C LYS A 39 18.08 -18.08 8.20
N VAL A 40 17.24 -19.09 7.99
CA VAL A 40 16.53 -19.33 6.72
C VAL A 40 15.78 -18.08 6.26
N ASP A 41 15.22 -17.30 7.18
CA ASP A 41 14.54 -16.03 6.88
C ASP A 41 15.47 -14.98 6.27
N LEU A 42 16.71 -14.89 6.75
CA LEU A 42 17.70 -13.95 6.26
C LEU A 42 18.17 -14.33 4.85
N LEU A 43 18.42 -15.62 4.62
CA LEU A 43 18.70 -16.18 3.29
C LEU A 43 17.55 -15.93 2.33
N THR A 44 16.32 -16.25 2.73
CA THR A 44 15.12 -16.02 1.93
C THR A 44 14.96 -14.55 1.55
N SER A 45 15.17 -13.65 2.52
CA SER A 45 15.12 -12.20 2.31
C SER A 45 16.17 -11.75 1.30
N LEU A 46 17.42 -12.23 1.42
CA LEU A 46 18.49 -11.89 0.50
C LEU A 46 18.28 -12.46 -0.91
N VAL A 47 17.82 -13.70 -1.03
CA VAL A 47 17.46 -14.31 -2.33
C VAL A 47 16.37 -13.50 -3.02
N ASN A 48 15.32 -13.13 -2.28
CA ASN A 48 14.24 -12.31 -2.80
C ASN A 48 14.72 -10.95 -3.26
N ASP A 49 15.63 -10.34 -2.51
CA ASP A 49 16.24 -9.09 -2.92
C ASP A 49 17.11 -9.35 -4.16
N LEU A 50 18.15 -10.18 -4.16
CA LEU A 50 18.98 -10.48 -5.35
C LEU A 50 18.18 -10.74 -6.65
N ASN A 51 17.05 -11.44 -6.57
CA ASN A 51 16.17 -11.71 -7.71
C ASN A 51 15.32 -10.50 -8.17
N ASN A 52 14.89 -9.64 -7.24
CA ASN A 52 13.85 -8.63 -7.49
C ASN A 52 14.34 -7.19 -7.31
N THR A 53 15.56 -6.89 -7.79
CA THR A 53 16.12 -5.52 -7.78
C THR A 53 16.60 -5.08 -9.16
N LYS A 54 16.25 -3.84 -9.49
CA LYS A 54 16.89 -3.03 -10.54
C LYS A 54 18.16 -2.29 -10.08
N TYR A 55 18.60 -2.56 -8.85
CA TYR A 55 19.66 -1.85 -8.14
C TYR A 55 20.94 -2.67 -7.99
N GLU A 56 21.05 -3.77 -8.75
CA GLU A 56 22.29 -4.54 -8.95
C GLU A 56 23.01 -4.94 -7.65
N LEU A 57 22.28 -5.31 -6.58
CA LEU A 57 22.86 -5.77 -5.28
C LEU A 57 24.02 -6.74 -5.45
N LYS A 58 23.89 -7.67 -6.40
CA LYS A 58 24.93 -8.62 -6.73
C LYS A 58 26.26 -7.93 -7.07
N LYS A 59 26.24 -6.91 -7.94
CA LYS A 59 27.45 -6.16 -8.29
C LYS A 59 28.03 -5.40 -7.11
N ILE A 60 27.17 -4.92 -6.21
CA ILE A 60 27.59 -4.25 -5.00
C ILE A 60 28.41 -5.22 -4.13
N PHE A 61 27.85 -6.39 -3.81
CA PHE A 61 28.52 -7.39 -2.98
C PHE A 61 29.70 -8.09 -3.66
N ASP A 62 29.67 -8.22 -4.98
CA ASP A 62 30.82 -8.73 -5.75
C ASP A 62 31.99 -7.74 -5.75
N SER A 63 31.72 -6.43 -5.62
CA SER A 63 32.75 -5.39 -5.54
C SER A 63 33.35 -5.27 -4.14
N ASP A 64 32.51 -5.32 -3.11
CA ASP A 64 32.92 -5.36 -1.71
C ASP A 64 31.91 -6.15 -0.88
N ILE A 65 32.36 -7.30 -0.38
CA ILE A 65 31.56 -8.22 0.40
C ILE A 65 31.10 -7.64 1.74
N SER A 66 31.86 -6.70 2.31
CA SER A 66 31.56 -6.09 3.61
C SER A 66 30.29 -5.22 3.55
N GLU A 67 29.93 -4.73 2.37
CA GLU A 67 28.72 -3.93 2.17
C GLU A 67 27.42 -4.71 2.44
N ILE A 68 27.48 -6.04 2.59
CA ILE A 68 26.35 -6.84 3.05
C ILE A 68 25.87 -6.46 4.46
N GLU A 69 26.76 -5.93 5.31
CA GLU A 69 26.37 -5.38 6.61
C GLU A 69 25.48 -4.14 6.45
N ILE A 70 25.73 -3.31 5.43
CA ILE A 70 24.90 -2.14 5.10
C ILE A 70 23.52 -2.60 4.66
N TRP A 71 23.44 -3.60 3.79
CA TRP A 71 22.16 -4.22 3.41
C TRP A 71 21.41 -4.71 4.65
N LYS A 72 22.05 -5.50 5.52
CA LYS A 72 21.41 -6.04 6.73
C LYS A 72 20.91 -4.92 7.65
N LYS A 73 21.72 -3.88 7.89
CA LYS A 73 21.32 -2.74 8.72
C LYS A 73 20.09 -2.02 8.16
N ILE A 74 20.03 -1.79 6.84
CA ILE A 74 18.86 -1.19 6.18
C ILE A 74 17.62 -2.11 6.27
N LYS A 75 17.80 -3.43 6.22
CA LYS A 75 16.70 -4.40 6.37
C LYS A 75 16.15 -4.43 7.79
N ASP A 76 17.04 -4.43 8.78
CA ASP A 76 16.69 -4.51 10.19
C ASP A 76 16.06 -3.20 10.67
N ASP A 77 16.56 -2.06 10.19
CA ASP A 77 15.99 -0.74 10.47
C ASP A 77 16.03 0.17 9.21
N PRO A 78 14.91 0.31 8.49
CA PRO A 78 14.79 1.20 7.34
C PRO A 78 14.91 2.71 7.66
N PHE A 79 14.85 3.08 8.94
CA PHE A 79 15.06 4.45 9.43
C PHE A 79 16.52 4.71 9.85
N TYR A 80 17.30 3.64 10.13
CA TYR A 80 18.72 3.68 10.52
C TYR A 80 19.60 4.46 9.55
N ALA A 81 19.22 4.50 8.27
CA ALA A 81 19.99 5.21 7.28
C ALA A 81 19.96 6.74 7.45
N GLY A 82 19.09 7.31 8.30
CA GLY A 82 19.18 8.72 8.70
C GLY A 82 20.50 9.05 9.44
N GLU A 83 21.08 8.07 10.13
CA GLU A 83 22.41 8.19 10.75
C GLU A 83 23.52 7.83 9.77
N PHE A 84 23.31 6.81 8.92
CA PHE A 84 24.27 6.37 7.90
C PHE A 84 24.52 7.41 6.77
N ILE A 85 23.56 8.30 6.49
CA ILE A 85 23.61 9.27 5.37
C ILE A 85 24.25 10.60 5.74
N LYS A 86 24.49 10.90 7.02
CA LYS A 86 25.31 12.08 7.33
C LYS A 86 26.72 11.97 6.71
N GLU A 87 27.15 10.77 6.32
CA GLU A 87 28.50 10.48 5.81
C GLU A 87 28.54 9.79 4.43
N SER A 88 27.43 9.25 3.89
CA SER A 88 27.44 8.47 2.63
C SER A 88 26.82 9.21 1.45
N THR A 89 27.59 9.40 0.37
CA THR A 89 27.16 9.94 -0.92
C THR A 89 26.88 8.85 -1.98
N ASP A 90 26.94 7.57 -1.60
CA ASP A 90 26.75 6.47 -2.54
C ASP A 90 25.28 6.34 -2.95
N THR A 91 25.01 6.78 -4.18
CA THR A 91 23.68 6.75 -4.80
C THR A 91 23.06 5.35 -4.88
N ARG A 92 23.86 4.27 -4.82
CA ARG A 92 23.38 2.87 -4.80
C ARG A 92 22.64 2.60 -3.50
N TRP A 93 23.23 2.94 -2.36
CA TRP A 93 22.65 2.72 -1.03
C TRP A 93 21.50 3.68 -0.70
N LEU A 94 21.56 4.92 -1.20
CA LEU A 94 20.44 5.87 -1.08
C LEU A 94 19.14 5.31 -1.72
N LYS A 95 19.26 4.73 -2.93
CA LYS A 95 18.13 4.09 -3.63
C LYS A 95 17.60 2.87 -2.88
N TRP A 96 18.49 2.08 -2.28
CA TRP A 96 18.14 0.90 -1.47
C TRP A 96 17.36 1.27 -0.22
N LYS A 97 17.86 2.26 0.53
CA LYS A 97 17.15 2.83 1.67
C LYS A 97 15.77 3.29 1.28
N ASP A 98 15.66 4.13 0.24
CA ASP A 98 14.36 4.67 -0.18
C ASP A 98 13.39 3.52 -0.48
N ARG A 99 13.83 2.48 -1.20
CA ARG A 99 13.01 1.28 -1.46
C ARG A 99 12.52 0.62 -0.18
N GLU A 100 13.39 0.29 0.77
CA GLU A 100 12.99 -0.41 2.00
C GLU A 100 12.12 0.48 2.90
N PHE A 101 12.44 1.77 3.00
CA PHE A 101 11.61 2.76 3.67
C PHE A 101 10.21 2.82 3.04
N PHE A 102 10.12 2.93 1.71
CA PHE A 102 8.84 2.94 1.00
C PHE A 102 8.05 1.65 1.26
N LYS A 103 8.70 0.47 1.26
CA LYS A 103 8.00 -0.78 1.60
C LYS A 103 7.40 -0.73 3.01
N VAL A 104 8.15 -0.27 4.01
CA VAL A 104 7.66 -0.22 5.39
C VAL A 104 6.55 0.82 5.55
N VAL A 105 6.73 2.03 5.01
CA VAL A 105 5.71 3.08 5.09
C VAL A 105 4.45 2.69 4.30
N THR A 106 4.58 2.10 3.11
CA THR A 106 3.44 1.58 2.35
C THR A 106 2.72 0.48 3.11
N LYS A 107 3.45 -0.47 3.71
CA LYS A 107 2.85 -1.53 4.53
C LYS A 107 2.10 -0.96 5.74
N LYS A 108 2.70 -0.01 6.46
CA LYS A 108 2.03 0.71 7.56
C LYS A 108 0.78 1.44 7.07
N GLY A 109 0.87 2.11 5.92
CA GLY A 109 -0.26 2.80 5.29
C GLY A 109 -1.42 1.87 5.00
N ASN A 110 -1.16 0.74 4.35
CA ASN A 110 -2.17 -0.26 4.04
C ASN A 110 -2.82 -0.84 5.32
N TYR A 111 -2.04 -1.07 6.38
CA TYR A 111 -2.61 -1.53 7.66
C TYR A 111 -3.48 -0.49 8.32
N PHE A 112 -3.06 0.77 8.29
CA PHE A 112 -3.87 1.86 8.81
C PHE A 112 -5.18 1.99 8.02
N GLU A 113 -5.11 1.96 6.69
CA GLU A 113 -6.28 2.00 5.80
C GLU A 113 -7.29 0.89 6.13
N ILE A 114 -6.83 -0.37 6.22
CA ILE A 114 -7.67 -1.52 6.57
C ILE A 114 -8.27 -1.36 7.96
N ALA A 115 -7.47 -0.93 8.94
CA ALA A 115 -7.95 -0.71 10.31
C ALA A 115 -9.04 0.35 10.36
N MET A 116 -8.85 1.48 9.66
CA MET A 116 -9.84 2.55 9.60
C MET A 116 -11.11 2.11 8.88
N LEU A 117 -10.99 1.38 7.76
CA LEU A 117 -12.12 0.80 7.04
C LEU A 117 -12.96 -0.11 7.97
N ASN A 118 -12.29 -1.01 8.71
CA ASN A 118 -12.97 -1.92 9.63
C ASN A 118 -13.69 -1.20 10.77
N LYS A 119 -13.08 -0.12 11.30
CA LYS A 119 -13.70 0.69 12.34
C LYS A 119 -14.93 1.46 11.84
N VAL A 120 -14.87 2.07 10.65
CA VAL A 120 -16.03 2.83 10.13
C VAL A 120 -17.17 1.93 9.66
N LYS A 121 -16.87 0.68 9.27
CA LYS A 121 -17.89 -0.32 8.90
C LYS A 121 -18.86 -0.65 10.02
N THR A 122 -18.42 -0.59 11.27
CA THR A 122 -19.28 -0.88 12.43
C THR A 122 -20.33 0.20 12.66
N LYS A 123 -20.22 1.35 11.97
CA LYS A 123 -21.08 2.53 12.15
C LYS A 123 -21.14 3.01 13.62
N THR A 124 -20.06 2.79 14.36
CA THR A 124 -19.92 3.14 15.77
C THR A 124 -18.47 3.56 16.06
N GLY A 125 -18.25 4.19 17.21
CA GLY A 125 -16.90 4.57 17.66
C GLY A 125 -16.41 5.91 17.10
N PRO A 126 -15.26 6.39 17.60
CA PRO A 126 -14.81 7.76 17.38
C PRO A 126 -14.51 8.08 15.91
N GLU A 127 -14.02 7.10 15.14
CA GLU A 127 -13.76 7.25 13.70
C GLU A 127 -15.06 7.53 12.91
N TYR A 128 -16.10 6.75 13.18
CA TYR A 128 -17.40 6.90 12.51
C TYR A 128 -18.15 8.14 13.02
N GLU A 129 -18.11 8.43 14.32
CA GLU A 129 -18.70 9.65 14.88
C GLU A 129 -18.11 10.91 14.24
N LYS A 130 -16.79 10.89 13.96
CA LYS A 130 -16.15 11.98 13.24
C LYS A 130 -16.64 12.09 11.79
N LEU A 131 -16.84 10.96 11.09
CA LEU A 131 -17.48 10.96 9.78
C LEU A 131 -18.91 11.52 9.83
N LEU A 132 -19.72 11.08 10.78
CA LEU A 132 -21.11 11.52 10.95
C LEU A 132 -21.20 13.02 11.22
N LYS A 133 -20.27 13.57 12.00
CA LYS A 133 -20.20 15.01 12.26
C LYS A 133 -19.90 15.81 10.99
N GLU A 134 -18.98 15.36 10.14
CA GLU A 134 -18.56 16.08 8.93
C GLU A 134 -19.44 15.77 7.70
N ILE A 135 -20.17 14.64 7.74
CA ILE A 135 -21.04 14.13 6.69
C ILE A 135 -22.35 13.66 7.37
N PRO A 136 -23.30 14.56 7.63
CA PRO A 136 -24.50 14.24 8.42
C PRO A 136 -25.37 13.11 7.84
N ASP A 137 -25.33 12.89 6.53
CA ASP A 137 -26.07 11.83 5.84
C ASP A 137 -25.28 10.51 5.69
N ILE A 138 -24.12 10.37 6.34
CA ILE A 138 -23.25 9.17 6.18
C ILE A 138 -23.96 7.86 6.56
N GLY A 139 -24.87 7.90 7.53
CA GLY A 139 -25.64 6.74 7.98
C GLY A 139 -26.60 6.19 6.93
N GLU A 140 -27.07 7.06 6.03
CA GLU A 140 -27.96 6.72 4.90
C GLU A 140 -27.18 6.17 3.70
N ARG A 141 -25.87 6.42 3.64
CA ARG A 141 -25.00 6.03 2.53
C ARG A 141 -24.59 4.55 2.63
N LYS A 142 -24.33 3.95 1.46
CA LYS A 142 -23.79 2.59 1.32
C LYS A 142 -22.28 2.67 1.17
N LEU A 143 -21.55 1.83 1.90
CA LEU A 143 -20.09 1.81 1.86
C LEU A 143 -19.60 0.77 0.86
N ILE A 144 -18.65 1.16 0.02
CA ILE A 144 -17.89 0.26 -0.84
C ILE A 144 -16.41 0.66 -0.73
N SER A 145 -15.55 -0.32 -0.52
CA SER A 145 -14.10 -0.10 -0.42
C SER A 145 -13.39 -0.41 -1.73
N GLN A 146 -12.17 0.11 -1.87
CA GLN A 146 -11.27 -0.19 -2.99
C GLN A 146 -11.90 0.05 -4.38
N MET A 147 -12.77 1.06 -4.50
CA MET A 147 -13.41 1.37 -5.77
C MET A 147 -12.41 2.00 -6.72
N GLN A 148 -12.33 1.49 -7.94
CA GLN A 148 -11.47 2.05 -8.98
C GLN A 148 -12.28 2.93 -9.90
N PHE A 149 -11.81 4.16 -10.13
CA PHE A 149 -12.45 5.12 -11.01
C PHE A 149 -11.50 5.62 -12.09
N CYS A 150 -12.01 5.75 -13.31
CA CYS A 150 -11.31 6.46 -14.37
C CYS A 150 -11.31 7.96 -14.08
N LEU A 151 -10.15 8.58 -14.26
CA LEU A 151 -10.03 10.02 -14.18
C LEU A 151 -10.68 10.68 -15.41
N PRO A 152 -11.08 11.96 -15.32
CA PRO A 152 -11.71 12.67 -16.43
C PRO A 152 -10.81 12.71 -17.68
N GLY A 153 -11.42 12.64 -18.87
CA GLY A 153 -10.72 12.72 -20.15
C GLY A 153 -10.12 11.41 -20.67
N PHE A 154 -10.22 10.30 -19.92
CA PHE A 154 -9.77 8.99 -20.38
C PHE A 154 -10.92 8.12 -20.90
N LYS A 155 -10.63 7.31 -21.92
CA LYS A 155 -11.58 6.33 -22.46
C LYS A 155 -11.82 5.21 -21.46
N ILE A 156 -13.09 4.87 -21.24
CA ILE A 156 -13.50 3.76 -20.38
C ILE A 156 -13.44 2.43 -21.17
N PRO A 157 -12.91 1.33 -20.59
CA PRO A 157 -12.14 1.29 -19.35
C PRO A 157 -10.75 1.90 -19.54
N CYS A 158 -10.37 2.77 -18.60
CA CYS A 158 -9.00 3.26 -18.47
C CYS A 158 -8.07 2.10 -18.06
N LYS A 159 -6.88 2.01 -18.64
CA LYS A 159 -6.01 0.82 -18.50
C LYS A 159 -4.62 1.15 -17.95
N LYS A 160 -4.12 2.37 -18.15
CA LYS A 160 -2.74 2.71 -17.81
C LYS A 160 -2.65 3.36 -16.43
N LYS A 161 -1.50 3.18 -15.78
CA LYS A 161 -1.15 3.91 -14.55
C LYS A 161 -1.27 5.41 -14.81
N GLY A 162 -1.95 6.12 -13.93
CA GLY A 162 -2.21 7.56 -14.06
C GLY A 162 -3.52 7.90 -14.78
N GLU A 163 -4.23 6.94 -15.37
CA GLU A 163 -5.57 7.14 -15.94
C GLU A 163 -6.70 6.85 -14.94
N TYR A 164 -6.36 6.28 -13.79
CA TYR A 164 -7.32 5.87 -12.77
C TYR A 164 -6.80 6.12 -11.36
N PHE A 165 -7.73 6.19 -10.42
CA PHE A 165 -7.45 6.22 -8.99
C PHE A 165 -8.26 5.13 -8.27
N ILE A 166 -7.74 4.65 -7.13
CA ILE A 166 -8.41 3.69 -6.26
C ILE A 166 -8.78 4.44 -4.98
N ALA A 167 -10.06 4.41 -4.64
CA ALA A 167 -10.62 5.01 -3.43
C ALA A 167 -10.66 3.97 -2.31
N ASP A 168 -10.11 4.31 -1.15
CA ASP A 168 -10.11 3.42 0.01
C ASP A 168 -11.55 3.17 0.49
N GLN A 169 -12.34 4.23 0.59
CA GLN A 169 -13.74 4.20 1.01
C GLN A 169 -14.59 5.11 0.12
N VAL A 170 -15.71 4.60 -0.36
CA VAL A 170 -16.72 5.34 -1.10
C VAL A 170 -18.07 5.16 -0.44
N TRP A 171 -18.69 6.27 -0.08
CA TRP A 171 -19.99 6.34 0.58
C TRP A 171 -21.03 6.89 -0.40
N ILE A 172 -21.84 5.99 -0.95
CA ILE A 172 -22.77 6.29 -2.04
C ILE A 172 -24.15 6.56 -1.48
N LYS A 173 -24.74 7.68 -1.90
CA LYS A 173 -26.14 8.01 -1.63
C LYS A 173 -27.01 7.56 -2.80
N TYR A 174 -28.16 7.00 -2.46
CA TYR A 174 -29.21 6.63 -3.41
C TYR A 174 -30.43 7.50 -3.16
N ASP A 175 -31.15 7.86 -4.23
CA ASP A 175 -32.42 8.55 -4.12
C ASP A 175 -33.55 7.60 -3.70
N ASN A 176 -34.76 8.14 -3.53
CA ASN A 176 -35.94 7.36 -3.12
C ASN A 176 -36.41 6.33 -4.18
N ARG A 177 -35.86 6.37 -5.40
CA ARG A 177 -36.12 5.40 -6.47
C ARG A 177 -34.98 4.39 -6.58
N GLY A 178 -34.02 4.40 -5.65
CA GLY A 178 -32.87 3.50 -5.67
C GLY A 178 -31.80 3.89 -6.68
N ARG A 179 -31.83 5.09 -7.26
CA ARG A 179 -30.82 5.54 -8.23
C ARG A 179 -29.66 6.21 -7.52
N ILE A 180 -28.45 6.01 -8.02
CA ILE A 180 -27.24 6.67 -7.49
C ILE A 180 -27.40 8.19 -7.60
N GLN A 181 -27.28 8.90 -6.47
CA GLN A 181 -27.34 10.35 -6.39
C GLN A 181 -25.94 10.96 -6.45
N ASP A 182 -25.10 10.62 -5.48
CA ASP A 182 -23.74 11.14 -5.35
C ASP A 182 -22.88 10.21 -4.48
N MET A 183 -21.57 10.43 -4.47
CA MET A 183 -20.63 9.78 -3.57
C MET A 183 -19.82 10.76 -2.74
N VAL A 184 -19.45 10.30 -1.55
CA VAL A 184 -18.38 10.88 -0.75
C VAL A 184 -17.19 9.94 -0.75
N VAL A 185 -16.02 10.45 -1.08
CA VAL A 185 -14.77 9.68 -1.03
C VAL A 185 -14.05 9.98 0.28
N VAL A 186 -13.62 8.94 0.97
CA VAL A 186 -12.77 9.06 2.17
C VAL A 186 -11.51 8.22 1.95
N ASP A 187 -10.37 8.88 1.99
CA ASP A 187 -9.06 8.29 1.69
C ASP A 187 -8.17 8.36 2.94
N ALA A 188 -7.62 7.22 3.34
CA ALA A 188 -6.87 7.06 4.57
C ALA A 188 -5.40 7.42 4.36
N LYS A 189 -4.83 8.17 5.31
CA LYS A 189 -3.43 8.59 5.30
C LYS A 189 -2.80 8.41 6.66
N LEU A 190 -1.55 7.96 6.71
CA LEU A 190 -0.84 7.75 7.97
C LEU A 190 -0.77 9.01 8.83
N SER A 191 -0.66 10.19 8.21
CA SER A 191 -0.67 11.48 8.89
C SER A 191 -1.40 12.56 8.08
N GLU A 192 -1.80 13.65 8.73
CA GLU A 192 -2.45 14.78 8.04
C GLU A 192 -1.58 15.33 6.90
N GLY A 193 -0.27 15.46 7.17
CA GLY A 193 0.73 15.98 6.23
C GLY A 193 1.06 15.04 5.07
N THR A 194 0.59 13.79 5.07
CA THR A 194 0.83 12.87 3.95
C THR A 194 0.15 13.42 2.69
N ALA A 195 0.92 13.65 1.64
CA ALA A 195 0.41 14.18 0.38
C ALA A 195 -0.54 13.18 -0.33
N LEU A 196 -1.49 13.70 -1.09
CA LEU A 196 -2.28 12.88 -2.00
C LEU A 196 -1.41 12.45 -3.19
N THR A 197 -1.69 11.27 -3.74
CA THR A 197 -1.13 10.89 -5.04
C THR A 197 -1.70 11.79 -6.15
N SER A 198 -1.06 11.78 -7.33
CA SER A 198 -1.56 12.55 -8.49
C SER A 198 -2.98 12.13 -8.89
N GLY A 199 -3.30 10.84 -8.88
CA GLY A 199 -4.64 10.32 -9.17
C GLY A 199 -5.68 10.75 -8.13
N GLN A 200 -5.34 10.67 -6.85
CA GLN A 200 -6.21 11.17 -5.77
C GLN A 200 -6.43 12.69 -5.88
N THR A 201 -5.39 13.45 -6.24
CA THR A 201 -5.51 14.90 -6.46
C THR A 201 -6.43 15.21 -7.63
N ALA A 202 -6.31 14.48 -8.74
CA ALA A 202 -7.20 14.65 -9.90
C ALA A 202 -8.66 14.30 -9.57
N ALA A 203 -8.89 13.24 -8.78
CA ALA A 203 -10.22 12.86 -8.29
C ALA A 203 -10.81 13.91 -7.34
N LYS A 204 -10.04 14.35 -6.33
CA LYS A 204 -10.39 15.44 -5.41
C LYS A 204 -10.78 16.72 -6.17
N ASN A 205 -10.07 17.04 -7.25
CA ASN A 205 -10.37 18.19 -8.08
C ASN A 205 -11.73 18.09 -8.81
N GLN A 206 -12.45 16.97 -8.76
CA GLN A 206 -13.83 16.84 -9.26
C GLN A 206 -14.89 17.06 -8.17
N SER A 207 -14.51 17.15 -6.90
CA SER A 207 -15.46 17.31 -5.79
C SER A 207 -16.31 18.58 -5.93
N GLY A 208 -17.62 18.41 -5.82
CA GLY A 208 -18.64 19.46 -5.91
C GLY A 208 -18.92 19.98 -7.33
N LYS A 209 -18.32 19.39 -8.37
CA LYS A 209 -18.50 19.88 -9.76
C LYS A 209 -18.45 18.82 -10.85
N GLY A 210 -18.13 17.57 -10.53
CA GLY A 210 -17.92 16.54 -11.54
C GLY A 210 -18.11 15.13 -11.02
N SER A 211 -18.02 14.20 -11.96
CA SER A 211 -18.23 12.77 -11.74
C SER A 211 -17.01 11.97 -12.15
N LEU A 212 -16.86 10.79 -11.59
CA LEU A 212 -15.89 9.79 -12.08
C LEU A 212 -16.62 8.55 -12.57
N ALA A 213 -16.05 7.91 -13.60
CA ALA A 213 -16.59 6.69 -14.16
C ALA A 213 -16.06 5.47 -13.42
N TYR A 214 -16.94 4.55 -13.03
CA TYR A 214 -16.53 3.26 -12.47
C TYR A 214 -15.71 2.46 -13.50
N LYS A 215 -14.51 2.03 -13.12
CA LYS A 215 -13.53 1.40 -14.03
C LYS A 215 -13.74 -0.11 -14.25
N PRO A 216 -13.92 -0.94 -13.21
CA PRO A 216 -13.99 -2.41 -13.35
C PRO A 216 -15.15 -2.87 -14.23
N ILE A 217 -14.99 -4.06 -14.82
CA ILE A 217 -16.06 -4.74 -15.58
C ILE A 217 -17.07 -5.34 -14.60
N ASP A 218 -16.57 -5.97 -13.53
CA ASP A 218 -17.40 -6.61 -12.52
C ASP A 218 -18.16 -5.57 -11.70
N SER A 219 -19.47 -5.73 -11.64
CA SER A 219 -20.36 -4.80 -10.96
C SER A 219 -20.19 -4.87 -9.44
N LYS A 220 -20.37 -3.73 -8.76
CA LYS A 220 -20.56 -3.73 -7.30
C LYS A 220 -22.04 -3.87 -7.01
N ILE A 221 -22.35 -4.85 -6.16
CA ILE A 221 -23.73 -5.23 -5.83
C ILE A 221 -24.03 -5.19 -4.34
N LYS A 222 -23.04 -5.00 -3.46
CA LYS A 222 -23.24 -5.07 -1.99
C LYS A 222 -22.72 -3.85 -1.24
N ASP A 223 -23.45 -3.48 -0.19
CA ASP A 223 -23.03 -2.55 0.85
C ASP A 223 -22.16 -3.28 1.88
N GLU A 224 -20.94 -2.80 2.08
CA GLU A 224 -19.98 -3.43 3.00
C GLU A 224 -20.28 -3.18 4.48
N THR A 225 -21.20 -2.28 4.83
CA THR A 225 -21.62 -2.08 6.24
C THR A 225 -22.69 -3.07 6.69
N SER A 226 -23.57 -3.48 5.79
CA SER A 226 -24.72 -4.36 6.10
C SER A 226 -24.66 -5.72 5.42
N ASN A 227 -23.78 -5.89 4.42
CA ASN A 227 -23.70 -7.04 3.52
C ASN A 227 -25.00 -7.31 2.74
N LEU A 228 -25.89 -6.31 2.67
CA LEU A 228 -27.10 -6.33 1.86
C LEU A 228 -26.80 -5.83 0.44
N ASP A 229 -27.70 -6.16 -0.49
CA ASP A 229 -27.60 -5.68 -1.86
C ASP A 229 -27.76 -4.15 -1.93
N LEU A 230 -27.04 -3.54 -2.88
CA LEU A 230 -27.21 -2.13 -3.22
C LEU A 230 -28.59 -1.93 -3.87
N PRO A 231 -29.22 -0.75 -3.70
CA PRO A 231 -30.47 -0.44 -4.38
C PRO A 231 -30.37 -0.53 -5.91
N ASP A 232 -29.21 -0.19 -6.46
CA ASP A 232 -28.85 -0.36 -7.86
C ASP A 232 -27.38 -0.78 -7.95
N GLU A 233 -27.06 -1.62 -8.93
CA GLU A 233 -25.70 -2.11 -9.12
C GLU A 233 -24.82 -1.07 -9.80
N ILE A 234 -23.52 -1.11 -9.49
CA ILE A 234 -22.55 -0.18 -10.08
C ILE A 234 -21.80 -0.88 -11.20
N ASN A 235 -22.28 -0.68 -12.43
CA ASN A 235 -21.71 -1.22 -13.66
C ASN A 235 -20.56 -0.36 -14.21
N GLN A 236 -19.73 -0.95 -15.07
CA GLN A 236 -18.63 -0.25 -15.74
C GLN A 236 -19.14 1.01 -16.46
N GLY A 237 -18.42 2.11 -16.27
CA GLY A 237 -18.70 3.37 -16.93
C GLY A 237 -19.80 4.21 -16.30
N ILE A 238 -20.50 3.70 -15.27
CA ILE A 238 -21.42 4.52 -14.48
C ILE A 238 -20.66 5.72 -13.91
N LEU A 239 -21.18 6.91 -14.22
CA LEU A 239 -20.67 8.18 -13.71
C LEU A 239 -21.32 8.48 -12.37
N ILE A 240 -20.50 8.64 -11.34
CA ILE A 240 -20.95 8.99 -9.99
C ILE A 240 -20.39 10.36 -9.63
N GLU A 241 -21.28 11.30 -9.31
CA GLU A 241 -20.91 12.65 -8.87
C GLU A 241 -20.13 12.57 -7.55
N ILE A 242 -19.00 13.28 -7.46
CA ILE A 242 -18.29 13.41 -6.18
C ILE A 242 -18.83 14.63 -5.44
N LYS A 243 -19.64 14.40 -4.42
CA LYS A 243 -20.12 15.47 -3.52
C LYS A 243 -18.96 16.10 -2.73
N SER A 244 -18.09 15.26 -2.17
CA SER A 244 -16.95 15.71 -1.39
C SER A 244 -15.86 14.64 -1.27
N PHE A 245 -14.65 15.10 -0.98
CA PHE A 245 -13.48 14.27 -0.76
C PHE A 245 -12.90 14.60 0.62
N TYR A 246 -12.65 13.57 1.42
CA TYR A 246 -12.07 13.72 2.74
C TYR A 246 -10.77 12.92 2.86
N LYS A 247 -9.85 13.47 3.64
CA LYS A 247 -8.71 12.75 4.18
C LYS A 247 -9.03 12.31 5.60
N LEU A 248 -9.03 10.99 5.82
CA LEU A 248 -9.02 10.40 7.15
C LEU A 248 -7.55 10.15 7.52
N PHE A 249 -7.09 10.64 8.67
CA PHE A 249 -5.66 10.58 8.99
C PHE A 249 -5.35 10.20 10.43
N GLY A 250 -4.16 9.63 10.59
CA GLY A 250 -3.59 9.25 11.87
C GLY A 250 -2.43 10.12 12.36
N ASP A 251 -1.70 9.60 13.33
CA ASP A 251 -0.52 10.21 13.96
C ASP A 251 0.82 9.74 13.36
N GLY A 252 0.79 8.91 12.31
CA GLY A 252 1.95 8.24 11.72
C GLY A 252 2.24 6.86 12.34
N ASN A 253 1.59 6.51 13.45
CA ASN A 253 1.79 5.28 14.22
C ASN A 253 0.50 4.44 14.32
N SER A 254 -0.38 4.56 13.32
CA SER A 254 -1.62 3.80 13.17
C SER A 254 -2.78 4.20 14.10
N ASN A 255 -2.63 5.26 14.90
CA ASN A 255 -3.73 5.77 15.71
C ASN A 255 -4.54 6.78 14.89
N PHE A 256 -5.87 6.71 14.99
CA PHE A 256 -6.74 7.70 14.37
C PHE A 256 -6.59 9.06 15.07
N VAL A 257 -6.49 10.13 14.28
CA VAL A 257 -6.41 11.51 14.79
C VAL A 257 -7.58 12.33 14.32
N GLY A 258 -7.94 12.24 13.03
CA GLY A 258 -9.00 13.10 12.53
C GLY A 258 -9.40 12.89 11.08
N LEU A 259 -10.28 13.79 10.66
CA LEU A 259 -10.88 13.84 9.34
C LEU A 259 -10.83 15.30 8.86
N LYS A 260 -10.45 15.49 7.60
CA LYS A 260 -10.37 16.82 6.97
C LYS A 260 -11.00 16.78 5.59
N LYS A 261 -11.96 17.67 5.35
CA LYS A 261 -12.49 17.93 4.01
C LYS A 261 -11.39 18.59 3.16
N LEU A 262 -11.23 18.12 1.92
CA LEU A 262 -10.18 18.58 1.01
C LEU A 262 -10.69 19.48 -0.12
#